data_AF-A0A160DU55-F1
#
_entry.id   AF-A0A160DU55-F1
#
_cell.length_a   1.000
_cell.length_b   1.000
_cell.length_c   1.000
_cell.angle_alpha   90.00
_cell.angle_beta   90.00
_cell.angle_gamma   90.00
#
_symmetry.space_group_name_H-M   'P 1'
#
loop_
_entity.id
_entity.type
_entity.pdbx_description
1 polymer ?
#
loop_
_entity_poly.entity_id
_entity_poly.type
_entity_poly.pdbx_seq_one_letter_code
_entity_poly.pdbx_strand_id
1 'polypeptide(L)'
;MKKIKGWAVALGMLVLTLAFDLVVWGAVPSLPHVGEHIAASARREAPLAATYIFLGRPIDDAVPTLRGYGAGWLEQAWSEGFARIAEDGRVAMDLVTGSTWNAAHRWIKLAYWAPPVLLPVFLVLWARRPRQIRMMGARR
;
A
#
# COMPACT_ATOMS: atom_id res chain seq x y z
N MET A 1 0.91 15.83 29.34
CA MET A 1 0.97 14.89 28.18
C MET A 1 -0.32 15.03 27.36
N LYS A 2 -0.26 15.49 26.10
CA LYS A 2 -1.45 15.62 25.24
C LYS A 2 -2.00 14.21 24.95
N LYS A 3 -3.27 13.94 25.27
CA LYS A 3 -3.92 12.67 24.89
C LYS A 3 -3.99 12.62 23.37
N ILE A 4 -3.15 11.79 22.75
CA ILE A 4 -3.18 11.54 21.32
C ILE A 4 -4.52 10.87 21.02
N LYS A 5 -5.30 11.45 20.11
CA LYS A 5 -6.62 10.94 19.76
C LYS A 5 -6.45 9.70 18.90
N GLY A 6 -7.03 8.55 19.28
CA GLY A 6 -6.85 7.28 18.57
C GLY A 6 -7.19 7.33 17.08
N TRP A 7 -8.20 8.13 16.68
CA TRP A 7 -8.52 8.34 15.27
C TRP A 7 -7.41 9.06 14.50
N ALA A 8 -6.65 9.95 15.14
CA ALA A 8 -5.54 10.66 14.51
C ALA A 8 -4.34 9.73 14.29
N VAL A 9 -4.10 8.79 15.21
CA VAL A 9 -3.11 7.72 15.03
C VAL A 9 -3.51 6.81 13.89
N ALA A 10 -4.76 6.34 13.86
CA ALA A 10 -5.26 5.47 12.80
C ALA A 10 -5.19 6.17 11.41
N LEU A 11 -5.54 7.45 11.34
CA LEU A 11 -5.40 8.24 10.11
C LEU A 11 -3.94 8.38 9.69
N GLY A 12 -3.04 8.69 10.63
CA GLY A 12 -1.61 8.80 10.34
C GLY A 12 -1.03 7.49 9.81
N MET A 13 -1.38 6.37 10.44
CA MET A 13 -0.99 5.03 9.97
C MET A 13 -1.57 4.73 8.59
N LEU A 14 -2.86 5.01 8.36
CA LEU A 14 -3.51 4.80 7.06
C LEU A 14 -2.80 5.56 5.95
N VAL A 15 -2.50 6.84 6.18
CA VAL A 15 -1.81 7.69 5.20
C VAL A 15 -0.39 7.17 4.95
N LEU A 16 0.34 6.78 6.00
CA LEU A 16 1.70 6.26 5.87
C LEU A 16 1.74 4.93 5.10
N THR A 17 0.86 3.98 5.42
CA THR A 17 0.82 2.69 4.73
C THR A 17 0.37 2.86 3.29
N LEU A 18 -0.64 3.71 3.04
CA LEU A 18 -1.09 3.98 1.68
C LEU A 18 0.01 4.66 0.86
N ALA A 19 0.71 5.65 1.41
CA ALA A 19 1.81 6.31 0.72
C ALA A 19 2.96 5.31 0.42
N PHE A 20 3.29 4.45 1.37
CA PHE A 20 4.26 3.37 1.16
C PHE A 20 3.83 2.43 0.05
N ASP A 21 2.58 1.96 0.05
CA ASP A 21 2.05 1.09 -1.00
C ASP A 21 2.06 1.77 -2.37
N LEU A 22 1.70 3.05 -2.46
CA LEU A 22 1.73 3.79 -3.72
C LEU A 22 3.15 3.92 -4.27
N VAL A 23 4.16 4.15 -3.42
CA VAL A 23 5.56 4.25 -3.85
C VAL A 23 6.11 2.87 -4.24
N VAL A 24 5.87 1.85 -3.42
CA VAL A 24 6.41 0.51 -3.67
C VAL A 24 5.71 -0.15 -4.85
N TRP A 25 4.38 -0.18 -4.89
CA TRP A 25 3.63 -0.77 -5.99
C TRP A 25 3.65 0.10 -7.26
N GLY A 26 3.75 1.43 -7.12
CA GLY A 26 3.98 2.34 -8.25
C GLY A 26 5.21 1.96 -9.06
N ALA A 27 6.25 1.47 -8.38
CA ALA A 27 7.54 1.13 -8.99
C ALA A 27 7.54 -0.24 -9.70
N VAL A 28 6.48 -1.05 -9.57
CA VAL A 28 6.39 -2.38 -10.20
C VAL A 28 6.71 -2.34 -11.70
N PRO A 29 6.16 -1.44 -12.52
CA PRO A 29 6.45 -1.41 -13.95
C PRO A 29 7.90 -1.03 -14.28
N SER A 30 8.66 -0.48 -13.32
CA SER A 30 10.07 -0.13 -13.51
C SER A 30 11.01 -1.33 -13.30
N LEU A 31 10.51 -2.45 -12.77
CA LEU A 31 11.31 -3.65 -12.58
C LEU A 31 11.68 -4.27 -13.94
N PRO A 32 12.98 -4.51 -14.18
CA PRO A 32 13.42 -5.11 -15.44
C PRO A 32 12.84 -6.53 -15.58
N HIS A 33 12.36 -6.85 -16.78
CA HIS A 33 11.95 -8.19 -17.24
C HIS A 33 10.68 -8.78 -16.59
N VAL A 34 10.31 -8.38 -15.38
CA VAL A 34 9.12 -8.91 -14.68
C VAL A 34 8.03 -7.90 -14.42
N GLY A 35 8.34 -6.59 -14.44
CA GLY A 35 7.42 -5.53 -14.04
C GLY A 35 6.13 -5.48 -14.86
N GLU A 36 6.25 -5.63 -16.19
CA GLU A 36 5.08 -5.65 -17.08
C GLU A 36 4.21 -6.89 -16.88
N HIS A 37 4.81 -8.06 -16.67
CA HIS A 37 4.08 -9.30 -16.39
C HIS A 37 3.29 -9.21 -15.10
N ILE A 38 3.91 -8.69 -14.03
CA ILE A 38 3.26 -8.48 -12.73
C ILE A 38 2.14 -7.44 -12.87
N ALA A 39 2.38 -6.31 -13.54
CA ALA A 39 1.35 -5.28 -13.73
C ALA A 39 0.17 -5.78 -14.58
N ALA A 40 0.42 -6.60 -15.59
CA ALA A 40 -0.62 -7.20 -16.41
C ALA A 40 -1.43 -8.26 -15.65
N SER A 41 -0.78 -9.11 -14.86
CA SER A 41 -1.42 -10.11 -14.00
C SER A 41 -2.23 -9.43 -12.88
N ALA A 42 -1.69 -8.39 -12.24
CA ALA A 42 -2.38 -7.60 -11.21
C ALA A 42 -3.71 -7.01 -11.72
N ARG A 43 -3.76 -6.49 -12.96
CA ARG A 43 -5.00 -5.97 -13.56
C ARG A 43 -6.09 -7.03 -13.73
N ARG A 44 -5.73 -8.31 -13.80
CA ARG A 44 -6.66 -9.42 -14.01
C ARG A 44 -7.10 -10.06 -12.68
N GLU A 45 -6.16 -10.19 -11.74
CA GLU A 45 -6.34 -11.05 -10.56
C GLU A 45 -6.33 -10.28 -9.24
N ALA A 46 -5.72 -9.10 -9.18
CA ALA A 46 -5.59 -8.31 -7.95
C ALA A 46 -5.95 -6.83 -8.19
N PRO A 47 -7.25 -6.48 -8.17
CA PRO A 47 -7.71 -5.12 -8.44
C PRO A 47 -7.14 -4.08 -7.46
N LEU A 48 -6.85 -4.48 -6.22
CA LEU A 48 -6.22 -3.61 -5.23
C LEU A 48 -4.77 -3.27 -5.62
N ALA A 49 -3.95 -4.27 -5.97
CA ALA A 49 -2.60 -4.04 -6.48
C ALA A 49 -2.61 -3.19 -7.76
N ALA A 50 -3.54 -3.47 -8.68
CA ALA A 50 -3.71 -2.66 -9.88
C ALA A 50 -4.03 -1.19 -9.56
N THR A 51 -4.83 -0.95 -8.51
CA THR A 51 -5.16 0.40 -8.04
C THR A 51 -3.92 1.11 -7.51
N TYR A 52 -3.11 0.45 -6.70
CA TYR A 52 -1.87 1.05 -6.18
C TYR A 52 -0.85 1.32 -7.28
N ILE A 53 -0.68 0.40 -8.24
CA ILE A 53 0.19 0.62 -9.41
C ILE A 53 -0.31 1.83 -10.22
N PHE A 54 -1.61 1.89 -10.49
CA PHE A 54 -2.19 2.96 -11.30
C PHE A 54 -2.05 4.34 -10.62
N LEU A 55 -2.34 4.42 -9.32
CA LEU A 55 -2.26 5.67 -8.55
C LEU A 55 -0.82 6.05 -8.16
N GLY A 56 0.09 5.08 -8.06
CA GLY A 56 1.49 5.29 -7.72
C GLY A 56 2.33 5.77 -8.91
N ARG A 57 1.96 5.39 -10.13
CA ARG A 57 2.71 5.74 -11.34
C ARG A 57 2.99 7.25 -11.53
N PRO A 58 2.03 8.17 -11.32
CA PRO A 58 2.30 9.61 -11.39
C PRO A 58 3.30 10.09 -10.33
N ILE A 59 3.34 9.46 -9.16
CA ILE A 59 4.27 9.79 -8.08
C ILE A 59 5.69 9.39 -8.49
N ASP A 60 5.83 8.21 -9.07
CA ASP A 60 7.10 7.70 -9.56
C ASP A 60 7.66 8.49 -10.74
N ASP A 61 6.76 8.96 -11.63
CA ASP A 61 7.12 9.82 -12.75
C ASP A 61 7.54 11.22 -12.29
N ALA A 62 6.92 11.74 -11.24
CA ALA A 62 7.26 13.03 -10.66
C ALA A 62 8.54 12.99 -9.80
N VAL A 63 8.82 11.87 -9.13
CA VAL A 63 9.90 11.75 -8.14
C VAL A 63 10.74 10.50 -8.39
N PRO A 64 11.78 10.57 -9.26
CA PRO A 64 12.60 9.42 -9.63
C PRO A 64 13.32 8.74 -8.45
N THR A 65 13.62 9.50 -7.38
CA THR A 65 14.21 8.94 -6.15
C THR A 65 13.27 7.99 -5.43
N LEU A 66 11.95 8.27 -5.45
CA LEU A 66 10.95 7.38 -4.86
C LEU A 66 10.78 6.10 -5.69
N ARG A 67 10.87 6.21 -7.02
CA ARG A 67 10.88 5.05 -7.92
C ARG A 67 12.02 4.09 -7.58
N GLY A 68 13.25 4.60 -7.41
CA GLY A 68 14.41 3.79 -7.03
C GLY A 68 14.26 3.13 -5.65
N TYR A 69 13.68 3.85 -4.70
CA TYR A 69 13.36 3.31 -3.36
C TYR A 69 12.33 2.18 -3.43
N GLY A 70 11.23 2.38 -4.17
CA GLY A 70 10.19 1.39 -4.37
C GLY A 70 10.71 0.15 -5.09
N ALA A 71 11.45 0.34 -6.19
CA ALA A 71 12.07 -0.74 -6.95
C ALA A 71 13.03 -1.56 -6.08
N GLY A 72 13.87 -0.91 -5.27
CA GLY A 72 14.79 -1.61 -4.37
C GLY A 72 14.09 -2.47 -3.31
N TRP A 73 12.93 -2.03 -2.80
CA TRP A 73 12.09 -2.84 -1.91
C TRP A 73 11.51 -4.06 -2.61
N LEU A 74 11.00 -3.88 -3.83
CA LEU A 74 10.45 -4.97 -4.63
C LEU A 74 11.53 -5.98 -5.05
N GLU A 75 12.71 -5.52 -5.45
CA GLU A 75 13.85 -6.38 -5.78
C GLU A 75 14.25 -7.23 -4.59
N GLN A 76 14.34 -6.64 -3.39
CA GLN A 76 14.63 -7.40 -2.17
C GLN A 76 13.52 -8.42 -1.87
N ALA A 77 12.25 -8.02 -1.96
CA ALA A 77 11.12 -8.88 -1.65
C ALA A 77 10.91 -10.03 -2.65
N TRP A 78 11.18 -9.81 -3.93
CA TRP A 78 10.87 -10.74 -5.01
C TRP A 78 12.11 -11.39 -5.65
N SER A 79 13.31 -11.06 -5.17
CA SER A 79 14.60 -11.64 -5.62
C SER A 79 14.55 -13.15 -5.83
N GLU A 80 14.05 -13.90 -4.85
CA GLU A 80 13.94 -15.37 -4.90
C GLU A 80 12.84 -15.87 -5.84
N GLY A 81 11.83 -15.03 -6.12
CA GLY A 81 10.68 -15.35 -6.97
C GLY A 81 10.85 -14.94 -8.44
N PHE A 82 11.82 -14.09 -8.77
CA PHE A 82 11.94 -13.49 -10.10
C PHE A 82 12.11 -14.51 -11.22
N ALA A 83 12.91 -15.56 -11.02
CA ALA A 83 13.07 -16.62 -12.02
C ALA A 83 11.72 -17.27 -12.38
N ARG A 84 10.91 -17.56 -11.37
CA ARG A 84 9.60 -18.21 -11.54
C ARG A 84 8.54 -17.27 -12.10
N ILE A 85 8.59 -15.98 -11.74
CA ILE A 85 7.70 -14.95 -12.31
C ILE A 85 8.04 -14.70 -13.79
N ALA A 86 9.33 -14.76 -14.15
CA ALA A 86 9.78 -14.61 -15.54
C ALA A 86 9.36 -15.81 -16.41
N GLU A 87 9.39 -17.02 -15.84
CA GLU A 87 8.90 -18.24 -16.52
C GLU A 87 7.37 -18.23 -16.70
N ASP A 88 6.61 -17.89 -15.65
CA ASP A 88 5.14 -17.96 -15.65
C ASP A 88 4.47 -16.60 -15.33
N GLY A 89 4.71 -15.61 -16.19
CA GLY A 89 4.19 -14.25 -16.02
C GLY A 89 2.65 -14.12 -15.99
N ARG A 90 1.91 -15.15 -16.41
CA ARG A 90 0.43 -15.16 -16.37
C ARG A 90 -0.13 -15.31 -14.95
N VAL A 91 0.59 -16.02 -14.07
CA VAL A 91 0.17 -16.36 -12.69
C VAL A 91 1.04 -15.58 -11.68
N ALA A 92 1.71 -14.53 -12.13
CA ALA A 92 2.67 -13.76 -11.35
C ALA A 92 2.05 -13.21 -10.06
N MET A 93 0.82 -12.72 -10.12
CA MET A 93 0.17 -12.14 -8.96
C MET A 93 -0.22 -13.20 -7.93
N ASP A 94 -0.74 -14.35 -8.34
CA ASP A 94 -1.01 -15.47 -7.43
C ASP A 94 0.28 -15.98 -6.78
N LEU A 95 1.39 -16.10 -7.54
CA LEU A 95 2.70 -16.45 -6.99
C LEU A 95 3.18 -15.43 -5.94
N VAL A 96 3.07 -14.14 -6.23
CA VAL A 96 3.42 -13.05 -5.31
C VAL A 96 2.52 -13.09 -4.06
N THR A 97 1.20 -13.25 -4.20
CA THR A 97 0.30 -13.24 -3.03
C THR A 97 0.28 -14.54 -2.24
N GLY A 98 0.50 -15.68 -2.88
CA GLY A 98 0.38 -17.02 -2.29
C GLY A 98 1.65 -17.50 -1.60
N SER A 99 2.83 -17.15 -2.11
CA SER A 99 4.11 -17.62 -1.56
C SER A 99 4.79 -16.57 -0.68
N THR A 100 5.52 -16.99 0.36
CA THR A 100 6.31 -16.05 1.18
C THR A 100 7.77 -16.46 1.11
N TRP A 101 8.55 -15.71 0.34
CA TRP A 101 9.97 -15.99 0.11
C TRP A 101 10.83 -15.51 1.27
N ASN A 102 10.69 -14.24 1.64
CA ASN A 102 11.53 -13.63 2.67
C ASN A 102 10.78 -12.64 3.58
N ALA A 103 11.52 -12.11 4.55
CA ALA A 103 10.98 -11.15 5.52
C ALA A 103 10.50 -9.85 4.85
N ALA A 104 11.18 -9.35 3.83
CA ALA A 104 10.78 -8.16 3.09
C ALA A 104 9.45 -8.39 2.36
N HIS A 105 9.29 -9.56 1.72
CA HIS A 105 8.03 -9.95 1.08
C HIS A 105 6.88 -10.04 2.09
N ARG A 106 7.13 -10.62 3.26
CA ARG A 106 6.13 -10.66 4.34
C ARG A 106 5.73 -9.25 4.79
N TRP A 107 6.68 -8.33 4.89
CA TRP A 107 6.41 -6.93 5.23
C TRP A 107 5.59 -6.22 4.16
N ILE A 108 5.91 -6.40 2.87
CA ILE A 108 5.14 -5.82 1.76
C ILE A 108 3.71 -6.36 1.77
N LYS A 109 3.50 -7.66 2.01
CA LYS A 109 2.14 -8.22 2.13
C LYS A 109 1.36 -7.63 3.30
N LEU A 110 2.02 -7.44 4.44
CA LEU A 110 1.40 -6.82 5.60
C LEU A 110 1.01 -5.37 5.30
N ALA A 111 1.91 -4.60 4.68
CA ALA A 111 1.66 -3.23 4.26
C ALA A 111 0.51 -3.15 3.26
N TYR A 112 0.52 -4.00 2.23
CA TYR A 112 -0.50 -4.08 1.18
C TYR A 112 -1.93 -4.23 1.72
N TRP A 113 -2.11 -5.03 2.80
CA TRP A 113 -3.41 -5.22 3.46
C TRP A 113 -3.71 -4.18 4.54
N ALA A 114 -2.76 -3.33 4.91
CA ALA A 114 -2.97 -2.36 5.98
C ALA A 114 -3.99 -1.27 5.61
N PRO A 115 -3.97 -0.62 4.42
CA PRO A 115 -4.98 0.38 4.06
C PRO A 115 -6.44 -0.11 4.11
N PRO A 116 -6.82 -1.26 3.51
CA PRO A 116 -8.21 -1.72 3.57
C PRO A 116 -8.67 -2.09 4.99
N VAL A 117 -7.75 -2.41 5.91
CA VAL A 117 -8.06 -2.68 7.33
C VAL A 117 -8.07 -1.39 8.17
N LEU A 118 -7.14 -0.46 7.92
CA LEU A 118 -7.03 0.78 8.68
C LEU A 118 -8.14 1.76 8.34
N LEU A 119 -8.66 1.76 7.11
CA LEU A 119 -9.77 2.60 6.70
C LEU A 119 -11.04 2.40 7.56
N PRO A 120 -11.59 1.17 7.72
CA PRO A 120 -12.74 0.95 8.58
C PRO A 120 -12.44 1.22 10.06
N VAL A 121 -11.24 0.88 10.55
CA VAL A 121 -10.82 1.21 11.92
C VAL A 121 -10.84 2.72 12.16
N PHE A 122 -10.29 3.49 11.23
CA PHE A 122 -10.33 4.95 11.26
C PHE A 122 -11.78 5.46 11.27
N LEU A 123 -12.63 4.96 10.38
CA LEU A 123 -14.04 5.38 10.29
C LEU A 123 -14.80 5.11 11.59
N VAL A 124 -14.61 3.95 12.21
CA VAL A 124 -15.24 3.61 13.50
C VAL A 124 -14.77 4.55 14.61
N LEU A 125 -13.46 4.79 14.72
CA LEU A 125 -12.90 5.70 15.73
C LEU A 125 -13.33 7.16 15.49
N TRP A 126 -13.44 7.56 14.23
CA TRP A 126 -13.88 8.89 13.82
C TRP A 126 -15.37 9.11 14.08
N ALA A 127 -16.21 8.10 13.86
CA ALA A 127 -17.64 8.13 14.15
C ALA A 127 -17.91 8.17 15.67
N ARG A 128 -17.14 7.42 16.46
CA ARG A 128 -17.21 7.40 17.93
C ARG A 128 -16.58 8.63 18.59
N ARG A 129 -16.07 9.61 17.83
CA ARG A 129 -15.42 10.78 18.42
C ARG A 129 -16.44 11.57 19.27
N PRO A 130 -16.10 11.96 20.51
CA PRO A 130 -16.96 12.83 21.29
C PRO A 130 -17.10 14.17 20.57
N ARG A 131 -18.32 14.49 20.12
CA ARG A 131 -18.64 15.81 19.58
C ARG A 131 -18.82 16.75 20.76
N GLN A 132 -18.00 17.80 20.84
CA GLN A 132 -18.22 18.86 21.81
C GLN A 132 -19.53 19.56 21.45
N ILE A 133 -20.58 19.30 22.22
CA ILE A 133 -21.82 20.07 22.14
C ILE A 133 -21.49 21.45 22.70
N ARG A 134 -21.20 22.41 21.82
CA ARG A 134 -21.16 23.83 22.20
C ARG A 134 -22.59 24.22 22.54
N MET A 135 -22.93 24.26 23.83
CA MET A 135 -24.12 24.98 24.28
C MET A 135 -23.92 26.44 23.87
N MET A 136 -24.61 26.87 22.79
CA MET A 136 -24.77 28.28 22.49
C MET A 136 -25.48 28.88 23.69
N GLY A 137 -24.73 29.68 24.45
CA GLY A 137 -25.20 30.30 25.68
C GLY A 137 -26.53 31.00 25.44
N ALA A 138 -27.51 30.68 26.28
CA ALA A 138 -28.69 31.48 26.48
C ALA A 138 -28.24 32.92 26.81
N ARG A 139 -28.37 33.84 25.86
CA ARG A 139 -28.40 35.26 26.18
C ARG A 139 -29.77 35.54 26.79
N ARG A 140 -29.74 35.83 28.10
CA ARG A 140 -30.80 36.57 28.78
C ARG A 140 -30.92 37.97 28.20
#